data_AF-H6N4L8-F1
#
_entry.id   AF-H6N4L8-F1
#
_cell.length_a   1.000
_cell.length_b   1.000
_cell.length_c   1.000
_cell.angle_alpha   90.00
_cell.angle_beta   90.00
_cell.angle_gamma   90.00
#
_symmetry.space_group_name_H-M   'P 1'
#
loop_
_entity.id
_entity.type
_entity.pdbx_description
1 polymer ?
#
loop_
_entity_poly.entity_id
_entity_poly.type
_entity_poly.pdbx_seq_one_letter_code
_entity_poly.pdbx_strand_id
1 'polypeptide(L)' 'MSTRTSPKYVSPAQLAAELGLTDRTVRRWIAEGKLHAVRFSARVIRIDRAEVERLISEASA' A
#
# COMPACT_ATOMS: atom_id res chain seq x y z
N MET A 1 -28.78 0.51 0.26
CA MET A 1 -27.40 -0.02 0.38
C MET A 1 -26.43 1.15 0.26
N SER A 2 -25.78 1.57 1.35
CA SER A 2 -24.72 2.58 1.24
C SER A 2 -23.43 1.88 0.80
N THR A 3 -23.08 2.01 -0.48
CA THR A 3 -21.77 1.59 -1.00
C THR A 3 -20.72 2.54 -0.45
N ARG A 4 -20.06 2.15 0.65
CA ARG A 4 -18.82 2.82 1.08
C ARG A 4 -17.74 2.47 0.06
N THR A 5 -17.48 3.36 -0.89
CA THR A 5 -16.33 3.26 -1.78
C THR A 5 -15.06 3.16 -0.91
N SER A 6 -14.36 2.04 -1.00
CA SER A 6 -13.09 1.87 -0.30
C SER A 6 -12.12 2.98 -0.72
N PRO A 7 -11.38 3.58 0.22
CA PRO A 7 -10.47 4.66 -0.11
C PRO A 7 -9.42 4.17 -1.12
N LYS A 8 -9.29 4.90 -2.24
CA LYS A 8 -8.37 4.58 -3.34
C LYS A 8 -6.92 4.48 -2.89
N TYR A 9 -6.56 5.22 -1.85
CA TYR A 9 -5.20 5.32 -1.35
C TYR A 9 -5.10 4.88 0.11
N VAL A 10 -4.12 4.04 0.40
CA VAL A 10 -3.77 3.60 1.76
C VAL A 10 -2.42 4.16 2.19
N SER A 11 -2.24 4.39 3.48
CA SER A 11 -0.94 4.75 4.03
C SER A 11 -0.06 3.52 4.24
N PRO A 12 1.28 3.67 4.29
CA PRO A 12 2.19 2.57 4.64
C PRO A 12 1.83 1.88 5.96
N ALA A 13 1.41 2.63 6.97
CA ALA A 13 1.02 2.09 8.26
C ALA A 13 -0.28 1.28 8.19
N GLN A 14 -1.27 1.74 7.41
CA GLN A 14 -2.51 0.97 7.19
C GLN A 14 -2.22 -0.32 6.44
N LEU A 15 -1.42 -0.26 5.37
CA LEU A 15 -1.03 -1.45 4.62
C LEU A 15 -0.27 -2.46 5.51
N ALA A 16 0.63 -1.96 6.36
CA ALA A 16 1.35 -2.77 7.31
C ALA A 16 0.38 -3.50 8.26
N ALA A 17 -0.61 -2.80 8.81
CA ALA A 17 -1.62 -3.41 9.67
C ALA A 17 -2.48 -4.45 8.92
N GLU A 18 -2.88 -4.16 7.69
CA GLU A 18 -3.71 -5.07 6.86
C GLU A 18 -2.97 -6.38 6.54
N LEU A 19 -1.67 -6.32 6.29
CA LEU A 19 -0.85 -7.48 5.93
C LEU A 19 -0.14 -8.14 7.12
N GLY A 20 -0.33 -7.62 8.35
CA GLY A 20 0.39 -8.10 9.53
C GLY A 20 1.91 -7.85 9.47
N LEU A 21 2.34 -6.81 8.75
CA LEU A 21 3.73 -6.42 8.55
C LEU A 21 4.12 -5.22 9.40
N THR A 22 5.41 -4.89 9.40
CA THR A 22 5.92 -3.64 9.97
C THR A 22 5.94 -2.52 8.94
N ASP A 23 5.73 -1.27 9.37
CA ASP A 23 5.83 -0.07 8.50
C ASP A 23 7.20 0.00 7.79
N ARG A 24 8.26 -0.46 8.47
CA ARG A 24 9.61 -0.57 7.90
C ARG A 24 9.65 -1.48 6.67
N THR A 25 8.93 -2.60 6.70
CA THR A 25 8.87 -3.56 5.60
C THR A 25 8.19 -2.96 4.39
N VAL A 26 7.05 -2.29 4.61
CA VAL A 26 6.32 -1.59 3.55
C VAL A 26 7.18 -0.49 2.92
N ARG A 27 7.84 0.35 3.74
CA ARG A 27 8.75 1.39 3.24
C ARG A 27 9.93 0.82 2.47
N ARG A 28 10.47 -0.32 2.90
CA ARG A 28 11.54 -1.02 2.19
C ARG A 28 11.06 -1.48 0.81
N TRP A 29 9.87 -2.06 0.68
CA TRP A 29 9.32 -2.46 -0.62
C TRP A 29 9.14 -1.27 -1.57
N ILE A 30 8.70 -0.13 -1.04
CA ILE A 30 8.60 1.12 -1.81
C ILE A 30 9.99 1.58 -2.27
N ALA A 31 10.99 1.54 -1.37
CA ALA A 31 12.37 1.93 -1.71
C ALA A 31 13.03 0.97 -2.72
N GLU A 32 12.70 -0.32 -2.65
CA GLU A 32 13.14 -1.34 -3.61
C GLU A 32 12.39 -1.30 -4.95
N GLY A 33 11.34 -0.47 -5.07
CA GLY A 33 10.51 -0.37 -6.28
C GLY A 33 9.53 -1.54 -6.47
N LYS A 34 9.37 -2.41 -5.47
CA LYS A 34 8.41 -3.54 -5.50
C LYS A 34 6.96 -3.09 -5.32
N LEU A 35 6.76 -1.92 -4.73
CA LEU A 35 5.44 -1.37 -4.46
C LEU A 35 5.40 0.09 -4.90
N HIS A 36 4.58 0.39 -5.91
CA HIS A 36 4.42 1.78 -6.35
C HIS A 36 3.65 2.60 -5.32
N ALA A 37 4.25 3.71 -4.90
CA ALA A 37 3.65 4.66 -3.98
C ALA A 37 3.72 6.10 -4.54
N VAL A 38 2.63 6.83 -4.37
CA VAL A 38 2.51 8.25 -4.69
C VAL A 38 2.97 9.08 -3.49
N ARG A 39 3.93 9.95 -3.72
CA ARG A 39 4.40 10.92 -2.73
C ARG A 39 3.63 12.23 -2.89
N PHE A 40 2.77 12.53 -1.93
CA PHE A 40 2.02 13.79 -1.88
C PHE A 40 2.82 14.93 -1.26
N SER A 41 3.75 14.62 -0.34
CA SER A 41 4.67 15.59 0.24
C SER A 41 5.93 14.88 0.79
N ALA A 42 6.89 15.65 1.31
CA ALA A 42 8.10 15.09 1.92
C ALA A 42 7.81 14.01 2.98
N ARG A 43 6.68 14.13 3.72
CA ARG A 43 6.29 13.20 4.80
C ARG A 43 5.07 12.34 4.47
N VAL A 44 4.33 12.64 3.41
CA VAL A 44 3.07 11.96 3.08
C VAL A 44 3.27 11.07 1.85
N ILE A 45 3.27 9.76 2.11
CA ILE A 45 3.29 8.72 1.10
C ILE A 45 1.95 7.98 1.14
N ARG A 46 1.45 7.62 -0.04
CA ARG A 46 0.20 6.89 -0.24
C ARG A 46 0.41 5.83 -1.29
N ILE A 47 -0.23 4.70 -1.10
CA ILE A 47 -0.12 3.53 -1.97
C ILE A 47 -1.50 3.33 -2.58
N ASP A 48 -1.54 3.13 -3.91
CA ASP A 48 -2.81 2.82 -4.58
C ASP A 48 -3.24 1.39 -4.21
N ARG A 49 -4.51 1.20 -3.85
CA ARG A 49 -4.97 -0.13 -3.42
C ARG A 49 -4.92 -1.16 -4.55
N ALA A 50 -5.09 -0.74 -5.79
CA ALA A 50 -4.96 -1.64 -6.94
C ALA A 50 -3.52 -2.19 -7.09
N GLU A 51 -2.51 -1.41 -6.68
CA GLU A 51 -1.11 -1.87 -6.68
C GLU A 51 -0.87 -2.93 -5.61
N VAL A 52 -1.46 -2.75 -4.42
CA VAL A 52 -1.39 -3.74 -3.34
C VAL A 52 -2.00 -5.07 -3.78
N GLU A 53 -3.18 -5.02 -4.41
CA GLU A 53 -3.86 -6.21 -4.93
C GLU A 53 -3.03 -6.91 -6.00
N ARG A 54 -2.38 -6.17 -6.91
CA ARG A 54 -1.44 -6.73 -7.89
C ARG A 54 -0.29 -7.47 -7.20
N LEU A 55 0.36 -6.83 -6.22
CA LEU A 55 1.48 -7.44 -5.49
C LEU A 55 1.08 -8.74 -4.79
N ILE A 56 -0.10 -8.77 -4.16
CA ILE A 56 -0.62 -9.98 -3.49
C ILE A 56 -0.92 -11.08 -4.52
N SER A 57 -1.50 -10.71 -5.65
CA SER A 57 -1.80 -11.64 -6.74
C SER A 57 -0.54 -12.25 -7.34
N GLU A 58 0.52 -11.46 -7.53
CA GLU A 58 1.80 -11.93 -8.06
C GLU A 58 2.53 -12.85 -7.07
N ALA A 59 2.46 -12.56 -5.77
CA ALA A 59 3.10 -13.38 -4.75
C ALA A 59 2.40 -14.73 -4.51
N SER A 60 1.13 -14.86 -4.93
CA SER A 60 0.32 -16.07 -4.75
C SER A 60 0.26 -16.96 -5.99
N ALA A 61 0.91 -16.54 -7.10
CA ALA A 61 1.00 -17.26 -8.37
C ALA A 61 2.31 -18.05 -8.47
#